data_AF-A0A7X9J4P2-F1
#
_entry.id   AF-A0A7X9J4P2-F1
#
_cell.length_a   1.000
_cell.length_b   1.000
_cell.length_c   1.000
_cell.angle_alpha   90.00
_cell.angle_beta   90.00
_cell.angle_gamma   90.00
#
_symmetry.space_group_name_H-M   'P 1'
#
loop_
_entity.id
_entity.type
_entity.pdbx_description
1 polymer ?
#
loop_
_entity_poly.entity_id
_entity_poly.type
_entity_poly.pdbx_seq_one_letter_code
_entity_poly.pdbx_strand_id
1 'polypeptide(L)'
;EMMDKAGVFRTGESLEQVKKTVDNLQQRYLKVGVTDRGKNFNTELLEAVELGNLLELAEVTVESCIARTESRGAHAREDYPDRDDANWLKHTLAYREPDGSIRMDYKPVVLGTFEPKERKY
;
A
#
# COMPACT_ATOMS: atom_id res chain seq x y z
N GLU A 1 2.04 5.87 -12.77
CA GLU A 1 2.90 5.07 -11.85
C GLU A 1 2.10 4.14 -10.93
N MET A 2 1.40 4.62 -9.89
CA MET A 2 0.59 3.74 -9.01
C MET A 2 -0.44 2.92 -9.80
N MET A 3 -1.23 3.56 -10.68
CA MET A 3 -2.23 2.87 -11.51
C MET A 3 -1.59 1.87 -12.50
N ASP A 4 -0.46 2.24 -13.09
CA ASP A 4 0.16 1.46 -14.17
C ASP A 4 0.94 0.24 -13.64
N LYS A 5 1.56 0.36 -12.46
CA LYS A 5 2.53 -0.62 -11.94
C LYS A 5 2.11 -1.27 -10.61
N ALA A 6 1.15 -0.70 -9.90
CA ALA A 6 0.49 -1.29 -8.73
C ALA A 6 -1.03 -1.48 -8.94
N GLY A 7 -1.46 -1.51 -10.21
CA GLY A 7 -2.85 -1.68 -10.64
C GLY A 7 -3.41 -3.08 -10.39
N VAL A 8 -4.06 -3.67 -11.41
CA VAL A 8 -4.69 -4.99 -11.30
C VAL A 8 -3.64 -6.10 -11.20
N PHE A 9 -2.68 -6.11 -12.13
CA PHE A 9 -1.56 -7.05 -12.17
C PHE A 9 -0.29 -6.38 -11.63
N ARG A 10 0.51 -7.17 -10.92
CA ARG A 10 1.70 -6.71 -10.20
C ARG A 10 2.81 -7.73 -10.33
N THR A 11 4.05 -7.27 -10.33
CA THR A 11 5.24 -8.10 -10.14
C THR A 11 6.11 -7.50 -9.05
N GLY A 12 7.03 -8.27 -8.48
CA GLY A 12 8.02 -7.71 -7.53
C GLY A 12 8.77 -6.52 -8.14
N GLU A 13 9.18 -6.63 -9.40
CA GLU A 13 9.86 -5.53 -10.12
C GLU A 13 8.97 -4.29 -10.26
N SER A 14 7.70 -4.45 -10.68
CA SER A 14 6.81 -3.30 -10.86
C SER A 14 6.55 -2.58 -9.52
N LEU A 15 6.42 -3.33 -8.44
CA LEU A 15 6.20 -2.79 -7.10
C LEU A 15 7.45 -2.09 -6.55
N GLU A 16 8.65 -2.61 -6.78
CA GLU A 16 9.90 -1.93 -6.42
C GLU A 16 10.08 -0.60 -7.15
N GLN A 17 9.67 -0.53 -8.42
CA GLN A 17 9.70 0.72 -9.17
C GLN A 17 8.73 1.74 -8.57
N VAL A 18 7.51 1.32 -8.22
CA VAL A 18 6.53 2.19 -7.57
C VAL A 18 7.05 2.67 -6.21
N LYS A 19 7.66 1.79 -5.42
CA LYS A 19 8.28 2.14 -4.14
C LYS A 19 9.26 3.29 -4.31
N LYS A 20 10.19 3.18 -5.28
CA LYS A 20 11.17 4.24 -5.58
C LYS A 20 10.50 5.56 -5.96
N THR A 21 9.39 5.51 -6.71
CA THR A 21 8.61 6.71 -7.05
C THR A 21 7.97 7.33 -5.81
N VAL A 22 7.34 6.55 -4.94
CA VAL A 22 6.72 7.04 -3.70
C VAL A 22 7.78 7.66 -2.79
N ASP A 23 8.91 6.97 -2.59
CA ASP A 23 10.03 7.48 -1.79
C ASP A 23 10.51 8.85 -2.32
N ASN A 24 10.65 9.00 -3.65
CA ASN A 24 11.02 10.28 -4.26
C ASN A 24 9.97 11.38 -4.03
N LEU A 25 8.68 11.05 -4.16
CA LEU A 25 7.59 12.00 -3.94
C LEU A 25 7.51 12.46 -2.49
N GLN A 26 7.76 11.57 -1.53
CA GLN A 26 7.85 11.94 -0.11
C GLN A 26 9.01 12.92 0.14
N GLN A 27 10.19 12.69 -0.47
CA GLN A 27 11.31 13.64 -0.35
C GLN A 27 10.99 15.02 -0.93
N ARG A 28 10.18 15.06 -2.00
CA ARG A 28 9.71 16.32 -2.59
C ARG A 28 8.66 17.01 -1.72
N TYR A 29 7.78 16.24 -1.08
CA TYR A 29 6.74 16.72 -0.19
C TYR A 29 7.31 17.53 0.98
N LEU A 30 8.49 17.17 1.50
CA LEU A 30 9.19 17.94 2.55
C LEU A 30 9.51 19.39 2.15
N LYS A 31 9.46 19.71 0.86
CA LYS A 31 9.74 21.04 0.31
C LYS A 31 8.48 21.74 -0.21
N VAL A 32 7.30 21.15 0.00
CA VAL A 32 6.04 21.75 -0.44
C VAL A 32 5.79 23.02 0.35
N GLY A 33 5.32 24.06 -0.34
CA GLY A 33 4.96 25.34 0.26
C GLY A 33 3.57 25.74 -0.19
N VAL A 34 2.80 26.31 0.72
CA VAL A 34 1.47 26.87 0.47
C VAL A 34 1.61 28.37 0.22
N THR A 35 0.98 28.85 -0.86
CA THR A 35 1.06 30.24 -1.28
C THR A 35 -0.05 31.10 -0.67
N ASP A 36 -1.25 30.55 -0.53
CA ASP A 36 -2.41 31.15 0.13
C ASP A 36 -2.15 31.32 1.63
N ARG A 37 -2.26 32.56 2.10
CA ARG A 37 -2.10 32.98 3.50
C ARG A 37 -3.43 33.21 4.21
N GLY A 38 -4.55 33.01 3.51
CA GLY A 38 -5.89 33.07 4.06
C GLY A 38 -6.10 32.04 5.16
N LYS A 39 -6.91 32.39 6.16
CA LYS A 39 -7.27 31.49 7.26
C LYS A 39 -8.61 30.81 7.08
N ASN A 40 -9.48 31.38 6.25
CA ASN A 40 -10.82 30.89 6.00
C ASN A 40 -10.83 30.16 4.68
N PHE A 41 -11.31 28.91 4.66
CA PHE A 41 -11.42 28.10 3.44
C PHE A 41 -10.12 28.01 2.62
N ASN A 42 -8.98 27.92 3.28
CA ASN A 42 -7.68 27.72 2.61
C ASN A 42 -7.58 26.26 2.15
N THR A 43 -8.13 25.99 0.96
CA THR A 43 -8.13 24.64 0.37
C THR A 43 -6.74 24.21 -0.06
N GLU A 44 -5.85 25.14 -0.42
CA GLU A 44 -4.45 24.81 -0.76
C GLU A 44 -3.72 24.20 0.45
N LEU A 45 -3.92 24.76 1.65
CA LEU A 45 -3.39 24.18 2.89
C LEU A 45 -3.99 22.80 3.17
N LEU A 46 -5.30 22.63 2.97
CA LEU A 46 -5.97 21.36 3.17
C LEU A 46 -5.43 20.28 2.21
N GLU A 47 -5.36 20.59 0.92
CA GLU A 47 -4.84 19.70 -0.11
C GLU A 47 -3.37 19.34 0.14
N ALA A 48 -2.56 20.27 0.65
CA ALA A 48 -1.19 19.98 1.05
C ALA A 48 -1.13 18.95 2.18
N VAL A 49 -1.99 19.06 3.20
CA VAL A 49 -2.06 18.06 4.28
C VAL A 49 -2.56 16.71 3.76
N GLU A 50 -3.62 16.72 2.93
CA GLU A 50 -4.18 15.50 2.34
C GLU A 50 -3.19 14.79 1.43
N LEU A 51 -2.37 15.54 0.69
CA LEU A 51 -1.27 14.98 -0.10
C LEU A 51 -0.28 14.19 0.76
N GLY A 52 0.08 14.71 1.94
CA GLY A 52 0.92 13.99 2.90
C GLY A 52 0.30 12.67 3.33
N ASN A 53 -0.98 12.70 3.73
CA ASN A 53 -1.72 11.49 4.12
C ASN A 53 -1.78 10.45 2.99
N LEU A 54 -2.03 10.90 1.76
CA LEU A 54 -2.09 10.01 0.59
C LEU A 54 -0.73 9.39 0.26
N LEU A 55 0.37 10.12 0.42
CA LEU A 55 1.72 9.60 0.22
C LEU A 55 2.09 8.53 1.27
N GLU A 56 1.68 8.71 2.52
CA GLU A 56 1.87 7.69 3.56
C GLU A 56 1.06 6.42 3.27
N LEU A 57 -0.20 6.58 2.88
CA LEU A 57 -1.06 5.44 2.50
C LEU A 57 -0.53 4.70 1.27
N ALA A 58 0.01 5.43 0.29
CA ALA A 58 0.64 4.85 -0.89
C ALA A 58 1.85 3.98 -0.50
N GLU A 59 2.74 4.49 0.35
CA GLU A 59 3.90 3.74 0.85
C GLU A 59 3.47 2.46 1.57
N VAL A 60 2.56 2.56 2.54
CA VAL A 60 2.05 1.42 3.29
C VAL A 60 1.43 0.37 2.37
N THR A 61 0.68 0.81 1.35
CA THR A 61 0.04 -0.07 0.37
C THR A 61 1.08 -0.82 -0.46
N VAL A 62 2.10 -0.11 -0.95
CA VAL A 62 3.14 -0.70 -1.81
C VAL A 62 3.99 -1.69 -1.01
N GLU A 63 4.45 -1.31 0.18
CA GLU A 63 5.21 -2.20 1.07
C GLU A 63 4.41 -3.45 1.43
N SER A 64 3.11 -3.30 1.70
CA SER A 64 2.21 -4.43 1.96
C SER A 64 2.07 -5.36 0.75
N CYS A 65 2.05 -4.80 -0.46
CA CYS A 65 1.98 -5.56 -1.71
C CYS A 65 3.29 -6.29 -2.01
N ILE A 66 4.44 -5.66 -1.73
CA ILE A 66 5.76 -6.27 -1.90
C ILE A 66 5.88 -7.47 -0.96
N ALA A 67 5.56 -7.27 0.32
CA ALA A 67 5.68 -8.29 1.36
C ALA A 67 4.77 -9.51 1.08
N ARG A 68 3.58 -9.30 0.51
CA ARG A 68 2.63 -10.38 0.21
C ARG A 68 2.96 -11.08 -1.11
N THR A 69 3.49 -12.30 -1.02
CA THR A 69 3.91 -13.11 -2.18
C THR A 69 2.91 -14.23 -2.47
N GLU A 70 1.66 -13.86 -2.77
CA GLU A 70 0.59 -14.75 -3.28
C GLU A 70 -0.37 -13.94 -4.16
N SER A 71 -1.35 -14.59 -4.76
CA SER A 71 -2.50 -13.92 -5.36
C SER A 71 -3.80 -14.27 -4.62
N ARG A 72 -4.53 -13.24 -4.19
CA ARG A 72 -5.81 -13.40 -3.49
C ARG A 72 -6.73 -12.20 -3.74
N GLY A 73 -7.91 -12.46 -4.30
CA GLY A 73 -8.91 -11.43 -4.55
C GLY A 73 -8.39 -10.36 -5.53
N ALA A 74 -8.40 -9.09 -5.12
CA ALA A 74 -7.93 -7.97 -5.94
C ALA A 74 -6.39 -7.78 -5.91
N HIS A 75 -5.67 -8.60 -5.13
CA HIS A 75 -4.22 -8.62 -5.16
C HIS A 75 -3.75 -9.78 -6.04
N ALA A 76 -3.37 -9.46 -7.28
CA ALA A 76 -2.85 -10.42 -8.26
C ALA A 76 -1.38 -10.14 -8.56
N ARG A 77 -0.52 -11.11 -8.23
CA ARG A 77 0.91 -11.12 -8.47
C ARG A 77 1.21 -12.10 -9.62
N GLU A 78 1.70 -11.62 -10.75
CA GLU A 78 2.02 -12.51 -11.88
C GLU A 78 3.22 -13.42 -11.57
N ASP A 79 4.11 -12.98 -10.70
CA ASP A 79 5.23 -13.75 -10.16
C ASP A 79 4.82 -14.70 -9.01
N TYR A 80 3.60 -14.57 -8.48
CA TYR A 80 2.99 -15.46 -7.48
C TYR A 80 1.49 -15.65 -7.79
N PRO A 81 1.15 -16.35 -8.89
CA PRO A 81 -0.21 -16.35 -9.45
C PRO A 81 -1.22 -17.13 -8.60
N ASP A 82 -0.73 -18.03 -7.75
CA ASP A 82 -1.57 -18.93 -6.97
C ASP A 82 -1.90 -18.34 -5.58
N ARG A 83 -3.05 -18.76 -5.06
CA ARG A 83 -3.45 -18.51 -3.69
C ARG A 83 -2.69 -19.46 -2.75
N ASP A 84 -2.12 -18.94 -1.69
CA ASP A 84 -1.34 -19.70 -0.72
C ASP A 84 -1.97 -19.60 0.68
N ASP A 85 -2.89 -20.51 0.97
CA ASP A 85 -3.54 -20.57 2.29
C ASP A 85 -2.59 -21.03 3.40
N ALA A 86 -1.48 -21.73 3.08
CA ALA A 86 -0.54 -22.22 4.08
C ALA A 86 0.28 -21.08 4.69
N ASN A 87 0.74 -20.14 3.86
CA ASN A 87 1.58 -19.03 4.32
C ASN A 87 0.83 -17.71 4.48
N TRP A 88 -0.28 -17.50 3.75
CA TRP A 88 -0.90 -16.18 3.58
C TRP A 88 -2.37 -16.08 3.98
N LEU A 89 -2.94 -17.10 4.64
CA LEU A 89 -4.26 -17.00 5.28
C LEU A 89 -4.23 -16.14 6.56
N LYS A 90 -3.84 -14.88 6.40
CA LYS A 90 -3.60 -13.89 7.45
C LYS A 90 -3.84 -12.48 6.92
N HIS A 91 -4.24 -11.59 7.81
CA HIS A 91 -4.31 -10.15 7.58
C HIS A 91 -2.91 -9.54 7.64
N THR A 92 -2.59 -8.68 6.68
CA THR A 92 -1.41 -7.82 6.76
C THR A 92 -1.71 -6.63 7.68
N LEU A 93 -0.84 -6.39 8.65
CA LEU A 93 -0.87 -5.24 9.54
C LEU A 93 0.42 -4.44 9.29
N ALA A 94 0.29 -3.13 9.11
CA ALA A 94 1.44 -2.25 8.89
C ALA A 94 1.47 -1.20 10.00
N TYR A 95 2.62 -1.06 10.64
CA TYR A 95 2.85 -0.11 11.72
C TYR A 95 3.96 0.85 11.31
N ARG A 96 3.71 2.15 11.40
CA ARG A 96 4.78 3.15 11.24
C ARG A 96 5.50 3.31 12.56
N GLU A 97 6.79 3.04 12.55
CA GLU A 97 7.67 3.19 13.70
C GLU A 97 8.15 4.65 13.84
N PRO A 98 8.65 5.07 15.02
CA PRO A 98 9.08 6.45 15.25
C PRO A 98 10.24 6.92 14.35
N ASP A 99 11.04 5.99 13.81
CA ASP A 99 12.13 6.27 12.86
C ASP A 99 11.63 6.43 11.42
N GLY A 100 10.32 6.29 11.20
CA GLY A 100 9.68 6.38 9.89
C GLY A 100 9.65 5.06 9.13
N SER A 101 10.28 3.98 9.61
CA SER A 101 10.19 2.67 8.98
C SER A 101 8.80 2.05 9.13
N ILE A 102 8.42 1.17 8.21
CA ILE A 102 7.16 0.42 8.30
C ILE A 102 7.47 -1.00 8.75
N ARG A 103 7.00 -1.37 9.93
CA ARG A 103 7.03 -2.74 10.43
C ARG A 103 5.79 -3.47 9.96
N MET A 104 6.00 -4.57 9.24
CA MET A 104 4.94 -5.50 8.86
C MET A 104 4.72 -6.53 9.97
N ASP A 105 3.46 -6.79 10.26
CA ASP A 105 3.00 -7.82 11.17
C ASP A 105 1.81 -8.55 10.53
N TYR A 106 1.43 -9.69 11.11
CA TYR A 106 0.35 -10.49 10.56
C TYR A 106 -0.55 -11.04 11.65
N LYS A 107 -1.85 -11.04 11.37
CA LYS A 107 -2.85 -11.63 12.24
C LYS A 107 -3.57 -12.77 11.52
N PRO A 108 -3.66 -13.98 12.09
CA PRO A 108 -4.39 -15.08 11.46
C PRO A 108 -5.85 -14.70 11.22
N VAL A 109 -6.41 -15.17 10.12
CA VAL A 109 -7.84 -15.00 9.83
C VAL A 109 -8.63 -15.84 10.83
N VAL A 110 -9.71 -15.27 11.39
CA VAL A 110 -10.66 -16.05 12.18
C VAL A 110 -11.56 -16.81 11.22
N LEU A 111 -11.37 -18.13 11.15
CA LEU A 111 -12.19 -19.00 10.31
C LEU A 111 -13.56 -19.24 10.95
N GLY A 112 -14.60 -19.23 10.12
CA GLY A 112 -15.94 -19.63 10.49
C GLY A 112 -16.19 -21.11 10.19
N THR A 113 -17.46 -21.47 10.08
CA THR A 113 -17.91 -22.86 9.82
C THR A 113 -17.49 -23.40 8.45
N PHE A 114 -17.14 -22.54 7.49
CA PHE A 114 -16.80 -22.93 6.13
C PHE A 114 -15.28 -23.04 5.95
N GLU A 115 -14.84 -24.19 5.47
CA GLU A 115 -13.44 -24.40 5.10
C GLU A 115 -13.06 -23.54 3.89
N PRO A 116 -11.87 -22.90 3.90
CA PRO A 116 -11.35 -22.20 2.74
C PRO A 116 -11.22 -23.15 1.55
N LYS A 117 -11.89 -22.80 0.45
CA LYS A 117 -11.80 -23.52 -0.84
C LYS A 117 -11.48 -22.55 -1.95
N GLU A 118 -10.88 -23.07 -3.03
CA GLU A 118 -10.61 -22.31 -4.24
C GLU A 118 -11.91 -21.64 -4.74
N ARG A 119 -11.83 -20.34 -5.07
CA ARG A 119 -12.99 -19.59 -5.55
C ARG A 119 -13.01 -19.64 -7.08
N LYS A 120 -14.02 -20.30 -7.65
CA LYS A 120 -14.33 -20.32 -9.09
C LYS A 120 -15.61 -19.54 -9.33
N TYR A 121 -15.67 -18.80 -10.45
CA TYR A 121 -16.82 -17.99 -10.85
C TYR A 121 -17.46 -18.57 -12.11
#